data_AF-A0A8S1M356-F1
#
_entry.id   AF-A0A8S1M356-F1
#
_cell.length_a   1.000
_cell.length_b   1.000
_cell.length_c   1.000
_cell.angle_alpha   90.00
_cell.angle_beta   90.00
_cell.angle_gamma   90.00
#
_symmetry.space_group_name_H-M   'P 1'
#
loop_
_entity.id
_entity.type
_entity.pdbx_description
1 polymer ?
#
loop_
_entity_poly.entity_id
_entity_poly.type
_entity_poly.pdbx_seq_one_letter_code
_entity_poly.pdbx_strand_id
1 'polypeptide(L)'
;MEAQIGFKIMPYQDQIVPYNLFDKYFQITEDWSAIYIQKTPKHALTYIYTKYERFKEVCLMKFNFNDKIKFIQLENHIFSNQNVPQKDKANIARYMLLNNYGISIENNQPLMDTLGEMNIGLILEDSEKQYEYIVPHKLMQEGQCYQLKIPIIFQRHEQKVFRTVKMIINNESQVLDSKYEDRIHEIPLNIDDF
;
A
#
# COMPACT_ATOMS: atom_id res chain seq x y z
N MET A 1 -16.66 -5.38 4.65
CA MET A 1 -16.67 -4.53 3.43
C MET A 1 -16.06 -5.33 2.30
N GLU A 2 -16.45 -5.13 1.03
CA GLU A 2 -15.80 -5.80 -0.10
C GLU A 2 -15.07 -4.77 -0.96
N ALA A 3 -13.89 -5.11 -1.48
CA ALA A 3 -13.22 -4.30 -2.49
C ALA A 3 -12.73 -5.16 -3.65
N GLN A 4 -12.83 -4.59 -4.85
CA GLN A 4 -12.31 -5.18 -6.10
C GLN A 4 -11.16 -4.36 -6.68
N ILE A 5 -10.84 -3.19 -6.09
CA ILE A 5 -9.81 -2.29 -6.61
C ILE A 5 -8.94 -1.77 -5.48
N GLY A 6 -7.63 -1.70 -5.72
CA GLY A 6 -6.62 -1.17 -4.82
C GLY A 6 -5.61 -0.27 -5.55
N PHE A 7 -4.93 0.60 -4.81
CA PHE A 7 -3.93 1.51 -5.36
C PHE A 7 -2.66 1.52 -4.49
N LYS A 8 -1.47 1.56 -5.09
CA LYS A 8 -0.19 1.65 -4.34
C LYS A 8 0.86 2.42 -5.13
N ILE A 9 1.67 3.21 -4.44
CA ILE A 9 2.87 3.82 -5.03
C ILE A 9 4.03 2.83 -4.98
N MET A 10 4.64 2.58 -6.13
CA MET A 10 5.69 1.60 -6.32
C MET A 10 6.86 2.21 -7.09
N PRO A 11 8.10 1.76 -6.89
CA PRO A 11 9.22 2.18 -7.73
C PRO A 11 8.92 1.94 -9.21
N TYR A 12 9.24 2.91 -10.07
CA TYR A 12 9.16 2.71 -11.51
C TYR A 12 10.38 1.89 -11.92
N GLN A 13 10.15 0.63 -12.28
CA GLN A 13 11.14 -0.24 -12.88
C GLN A 13 10.52 -0.79 -14.16
N ASP A 14 11.14 -0.47 -15.30
CA ASP A 14 10.68 -0.83 -16.65
C ASP A 14 10.42 -2.34 -16.82
N GLN A 15 10.98 -3.17 -15.94
CA GLN A 15 10.98 -4.63 -16.03
C GLN A 15 10.19 -5.35 -14.94
N ILE A 16 9.44 -4.68 -14.05
CA ILE A 16 8.58 -5.44 -13.14
C ILE A 16 7.42 -6.02 -13.94
N VAL A 17 7.58 -7.24 -14.45
CA VAL A 17 6.46 -8.08 -14.81
C VAL A 17 5.63 -8.25 -13.52
N PRO A 18 4.34 -7.88 -13.51
CA PRO A 18 3.44 -8.03 -12.36
C PRO A 18 3.68 -9.28 -11.50
N TYR A 19 3.82 -10.43 -12.18
CA TYR A 19 3.99 -11.74 -11.58
C TYR A 19 5.29 -11.84 -10.74
N ASN A 20 6.39 -11.28 -11.23
CA ASN A 20 7.69 -11.27 -10.51
C ASN A 20 7.66 -10.40 -9.24
N LEU A 21 6.69 -9.47 -9.15
CA LEU A 21 6.50 -8.64 -7.97
C LEU A 21 6.12 -9.54 -6.79
N PHE A 22 5.25 -10.52 -7.01
CA PHE A 22 4.77 -11.46 -5.99
C PHE A 22 5.77 -12.58 -5.67
N ASP A 23 6.54 -13.04 -6.65
CA ASP A 23 7.60 -14.04 -6.44
C ASP A 23 8.66 -13.55 -5.44
N LYS A 24 8.95 -12.24 -5.44
CA LYS A 24 9.87 -11.62 -4.47
C LYS A 24 9.32 -11.60 -3.04
N TYR A 25 8.00 -11.51 -2.87
CA TYR A 25 7.35 -11.48 -1.55
C TYR A 25 7.03 -12.86 -1.00
N PHE A 26 7.07 -13.91 -1.82
CA PHE A 26 6.78 -15.29 -1.42
C PHE A 26 7.77 -15.85 -0.37
N GLN A 27 8.96 -15.26 -0.23
CA GLN A 27 10.02 -15.81 0.63
C GLN A 27 9.90 -15.44 2.11
N ILE A 28 8.98 -14.55 2.50
CA ILE A 28 8.88 -14.06 3.88
C ILE A 28 7.60 -14.58 4.52
N THR A 29 7.69 -15.68 5.25
CA THR A 29 6.62 -16.22 6.11
C THR A 29 6.57 -15.46 7.44
N GLU A 30 6.20 -14.18 7.38
CA GLU A 30 5.96 -13.34 8.56
C GLU A 30 4.47 -13.02 8.69
N ASP A 31 4.02 -12.77 9.92
CA ASP A 31 2.62 -12.50 10.21
C ASP A 31 2.01 -11.42 9.34
N TRP A 32 2.76 -10.36 9.05
CA TRP A 32 2.31 -9.18 8.30
C TRP A 32 2.85 -9.14 6.86
N SER A 33 3.31 -10.28 6.33
CA SER A 33 3.76 -10.37 4.94
C SER A 33 2.57 -10.21 3.98
N ALA A 34 2.38 -8.99 3.48
CA ALA A 34 1.23 -8.60 2.68
C ALA A 34 1.48 -7.37 1.82
N ILE A 35 0.55 -7.10 0.91
CA ILE A 35 0.51 -5.85 0.17
C ILE A 35 -0.47 -4.88 0.80
N TYR A 36 0.10 -3.76 1.20
CA TYR A 36 -0.61 -2.60 1.69
C TYR A 36 -1.04 -1.71 0.51
N ILE A 37 -2.36 -1.57 0.33
CA ILE A 37 -2.99 -0.79 -0.74
C ILE A 37 -3.92 0.29 -0.14
N GLN A 38 -4.23 1.28 -0.95
CA GLN A 38 -5.21 2.31 -0.66
C GLN A 38 -6.45 2.14 -1.52
N LYS A 39 -7.61 2.50 -0.96
CA LYS A 39 -8.90 2.41 -1.67
C LYS A 39 -9.03 3.41 -2.83
N THR A 40 -8.34 4.54 -2.74
CA THR A 40 -8.44 5.61 -3.75
C THR A 40 -7.05 5.98 -4.28
N PRO A 41 -6.96 6.42 -5.55
CA PRO A 41 -5.70 6.89 -6.11
C PRO A 41 -5.18 8.14 -5.38
N LYS A 42 -6.08 9.05 -4.99
CA LYS A 42 -5.73 10.24 -4.21
C LYS A 42 -5.03 9.89 -2.91
N HIS A 43 -5.52 8.88 -2.19
CA HIS A 43 -4.88 8.44 -0.95
C HIS A 43 -3.55 7.72 -1.22
N ALA A 44 -3.45 6.88 -2.25
CA ALA A 44 -2.16 6.29 -2.62
C ALA A 44 -1.09 7.36 -2.93
N LEU A 45 -1.47 8.43 -3.64
CA LEU A 45 -0.57 9.51 -4.01
C LEU A 45 0.01 10.26 -2.81
N THR A 46 -0.62 10.24 -1.63
CA THR A 46 -0.01 10.85 -0.43
C THR A 46 1.30 10.16 -0.11
N TYR A 47 1.40 8.83 -0.25
CA TYR A 47 2.62 8.06 0.07
C TYR A 47 3.81 8.27 -0.88
N ILE A 48 3.69 9.14 -1.89
CA ILE A 48 4.78 9.50 -2.79
C ILE A 48 6.04 9.97 -2.05
N TYR A 49 5.88 10.76 -0.98
CA TYR A 49 7.02 11.32 -0.24
C TYR A 49 7.90 10.22 0.38
N THR A 50 7.31 9.07 0.75
CA THR A 50 8.04 7.93 1.33
C THR A 50 9.03 7.28 0.34
N LYS A 51 8.88 7.56 -0.96
CA LYS A 51 9.67 6.97 -2.05
C LYS A 51 10.58 7.98 -2.74
N TYR A 52 10.24 9.26 -2.67
CA TYR A 52 10.90 10.34 -3.40
C TYR A 52 12.41 10.46 -3.13
N GLU A 53 12.86 10.22 -1.90
CA GLU A 53 14.30 10.33 -1.58
C GLU A 53 15.12 9.18 -2.19
N ARG A 54 14.47 8.04 -2.43
CA ARG A 54 15.12 6.79 -2.83
C ARG A 54 15.01 6.50 -4.32
N PHE A 55 13.99 7.04 -5.00
CA PHE A 55 13.69 6.72 -6.39
C PHE A 55 13.50 7.99 -7.22
N LYS A 56 14.08 8.02 -8.43
CA LYS A 56 13.89 9.12 -9.39
C LYS A 56 12.50 9.11 -10.03
N GLU A 57 11.92 7.92 -10.14
CA GLU A 57 10.62 7.69 -10.78
C GLU A 57 9.83 6.63 -9.98
N VAL A 58 8.52 6.83 -9.90
CA VAL A 58 7.57 5.88 -9.29
C VAL A 58 6.40 5.67 -10.23
N CYS A 59 5.55 4.69 -9.95
CA CYS A 59 4.23 4.59 -10.56
C CYS A 59 3.15 4.46 -9.50
N LEU A 60 1.96 4.92 -9.87
CA LEU A 60 0.73 4.48 -9.25
C LEU A 60 0.32 3.17 -9.90
N MET A 61 0.35 2.10 -9.10
CA MET A 61 -0.20 0.80 -9.48
C MET A 61 -1.66 0.74 -9.06
N LYS A 62 -2.55 0.47 -10.01
CA LYS A 62 -3.94 0.08 -9.76
C LYS A 62 -4.03 -1.43 -9.82
N PHE A 63 -4.56 -2.06 -8.78
CA PHE A 63 -4.87 -3.49 -8.69
C PHE A 63 -6.36 -3.68 -8.88
N ASN A 64 -6.78 -4.63 -9.71
CA ASN A 64 -8.17 -5.05 -9.87
C ASN A 64 -8.24 -6.54 -9.53
N PHE A 65 -8.96 -6.89 -8.48
CA PHE A 65 -9.14 -8.25 -8.02
C PHE A 65 -10.27 -8.93 -8.78
N ASN A 66 -10.03 -10.16 -9.25
CA ASN A 66 -11.03 -10.95 -9.96
C ASN A 66 -12.19 -11.32 -9.02
N ASP A 67 -11.82 -11.83 -7.84
CA ASP A 67 -12.76 -12.13 -6.79
C ASP A 67 -12.88 -10.95 -5.82
N LYS A 68 -14.06 -10.81 -5.23
CA LYS A 68 -14.26 -9.83 -4.17
C LYS A 68 -13.51 -10.27 -2.93
N ILE A 69 -12.58 -9.45 -2.47
CA ILE A 69 -11.89 -9.69 -1.20
C ILE A 69 -12.79 -9.18 -0.07
N LYS A 70 -13.02 -10.04 0.92
CA LYS A 70 -13.71 -9.64 2.15
C LYS A 70 -12.71 -8.92 3.05
N PHE A 71 -12.98 -7.66 3.35
CA PHE A 71 -12.20 -6.88 4.30
C PHE A 71 -12.84 -6.83 5.67
N ILE A 72 -12.03 -7.17 6.67
CA ILE A 72 -12.34 -7.05 8.10
C ILE A 72 -11.57 -5.86 8.68
N GLN A 73 -12.30 -4.93 9.29
CA GLN A 73 -11.71 -3.81 10.00
C GLN A 73 -11.44 -4.20 11.45
N LEU A 74 -10.21 -3.99 11.91
CA LEU A 74 -9.82 -4.20 13.30
C LEU A 74 -9.47 -2.85 13.92
N GLU A 75 -10.35 -2.36 14.79
CA GLU A 75 -10.18 -1.07 15.46
C GLU A 75 -9.44 -1.26 16.79
N ASN A 76 -8.17 -0.90 16.80
CA ASN A 76 -7.37 -0.88 18.02
C ASN A 76 -6.25 0.16 17.90
N HIS A 77 -6.16 1.06 18.86
CA HIS A 77 -5.14 2.12 18.90
C HIS A 77 -3.70 1.57 18.85
N ILE A 78 -3.49 0.33 19.30
CA ILE A 78 -2.18 -0.34 19.28
C ILE A 78 -1.65 -0.54 17.85
N PHE A 79 -2.52 -0.71 16.85
CA PHE A 79 -2.06 -0.90 15.46
C PHE A 79 -1.30 0.33 14.94
N SER A 80 -1.75 1.54 15.31
CA SER A 80 -1.10 2.81 14.98
C SER A 80 0.17 3.11 15.80
N ASN A 81 0.43 2.36 16.90
CA ASN A 81 1.57 2.62 17.79
C ASN A 81 2.87 2.01 17.23
N GLN A 82 3.83 2.86 16.88
CA GLN A 82 5.13 2.42 16.32
C GLN A 82 6.05 1.75 17.36
N ASN A 83 5.79 1.93 18.66
CA ASN A 83 6.60 1.34 19.74
C ASN A 83 6.19 -0.10 20.10
N VAL A 84 5.09 -0.61 19.52
CA VAL A 84 4.62 -1.98 19.79
C VAL A 84 5.20 -2.94 18.75
N PRO A 85 5.85 -4.04 19.16
CA PRO A 85 6.39 -5.04 18.24
C PRO A 85 5.33 -5.62 17.30
N GLN A 86 5.73 -5.90 16.06
CA GLN A 86 4.83 -6.44 15.03
C GLN A 86 4.20 -7.79 15.43
N LYS A 87 4.96 -8.62 16.15
CA LYS A 87 4.47 -9.90 16.71
C LYS A 87 3.33 -9.69 17.70
N ASP A 88 3.42 -8.67 18.55
CA ASP A 88 2.38 -8.37 19.55
C ASP A 88 1.12 -7.83 18.86
N LYS A 89 1.28 -6.99 17.83
CA LYS A 89 0.17 -6.55 16.98
C LYS A 89 -0.51 -7.74 16.31
N ALA A 90 0.24 -8.73 15.83
CA ALA A 90 -0.33 -9.93 15.21
C ALA A 90 -1.14 -10.76 16.21
N ASN A 91 -0.64 -10.92 17.44
CA ASN A 91 -1.37 -11.62 18.50
C ASN A 91 -2.69 -10.91 18.87
N ILE A 92 -2.68 -9.58 18.92
CA ILE A 92 -3.90 -8.79 19.12
C ILE A 92 -4.87 -8.99 17.95
N ALA A 93 -4.38 -8.97 16.71
CA ALA A 93 -5.22 -9.22 15.53
C ALA A 93 -5.86 -10.62 15.58
N ARG A 94 -5.10 -11.67 15.90
CA ARG A 94 -5.62 -13.04 16.10
C ARG A 94 -6.72 -13.08 17.16
N TYR A 95 -6.48 -12.46 18.32
CA TYR A 95 -7.47 -12.39 19.39
C TYR A 95 -8.76 -11.68 18.95
N MET A 96 -8.64 -10.56 18.25
CA MET A 96 -9.81 -9.82 17.75
C MET A 96 -10.56 -10.60 16.67
N LEU A 97 -9.86 -11.28 15.77
CA LEU A 97 -10.45 -12.14 14.73
C LEU A 97 -11.25 -13.29 15.34
N LEU A 98 -10.73 -13.94 16.38
CA LEU A 98 -11.44 -14.99 17.09
C LEU A 98 -12.69 -14.47 17.79
N ASN A 99 -12.56 -13.44 18.63
CA ASN A 99 -13.66 -12.98 19.49
C ASN A 99 -14.76 -12.24 18.72
N ASN A 100 -14.40 -11.47 17.69
CA ASN A 100 -15.36 -10.62 16.99
C ASN A 100 -15.93 -11.30 15.74
N TYR A 101 -15.20 -12.26 15.17
CA TYR A 101 -15.54 -12.85 13.87
C TYR A 101 -15.52 -14.38 13.85
N GLY A 102 -15.15 -15.05 14.95
CA GLY A 102 -15.07 -16.51 15.03
C GLY A 102 -13.94 -17.13 14.20
N ILE A 103 -12.96 -16.33 13.77
CA ILE A 103 -11.85 -16.78 12.94
C ILE A 103 -10.68 -17.16 13.85
N SER A 104 -10.42 -18.47 13.96
CA SER A 104 -9.29 -19.01 14.72
C SER A 104 -8.06 -19.15 13.84
N ILE A 105 -6.93 -18.59 14.28
CA ILE A 105 -5.62 -18.70 13.62
C ILE A 105 -4.61 -19.11 14.68
N GLU A 106 -3.86 -20.18 14.44
CA GLU A 106 -2.88 -20.66 15.41
C GLU A 106 -1.66 -19.73 15.50
N ASN A 107 -0.98 -19.69 16.65
CA ASN A 107 0.17 -18.79 16.88
C ASN A 107 1.42 -19.15 16.05
N ASN A 108 1.50 -20.38 15.54
CA ASN A 108 2.57 -20.86 14.67
C ASN A 108 2.29 -20.62 13.17
N GLN A 109 1.07 -20.20 12.81
CA GLN A 109 0.67 -19.93 11.44
C GLN A 109 0.85 -18.43 11.13
N PRO A 110 1.49 -18.05 10.00
CA PRO A 110 1.54 -16.66 9.58
C PRO A 110 0.13 -16.08 9.39
N LEU A 111 -0.13 -14.94 10.04
CA LEU A 111 -1.44 -14.30 10.05
C LEU A 111 -1.97 -14.01 8.63
N MET A 112 -1.21 -13.29 7.80
CA MET A 112 -1.69 -12.88 6.47
C MET A 112 -1.83 -14.05 5.50
N ASP A 113 -0.96 -15.06 5.54
CA ASP A 113 -1.09 -16.25 4.69
C ASP A 113 -2.39 -17.01 5.01
N THR A 114 -2.67 -17.20 6.29
CA THR A 114 -3.90 -17.88 6.75
C THR A 114 -5.15 -17.13 6.32
N LEU A 115 -5.15 -15.80 6.41
CA LEU A 115 -6.26 -14.98 5.91
C LEU A 115 -6.39 -15.03 4.37
N GLY A 116 -5.27 -15.21 3.66
CA GLY A 116 -5.24 -15.44 2.23
C GLY A 116 -6.00 -16.70 1.79
N GLU A 117 -5.87 -17.80 2.53
CA GLU A 117 -6.65 -19.03 2.29
C GLU A 117 -8.16 -18.81 2.40
N MET A 118 -8.58 -17.82 3.19
CA MET A 118 -9.97 -17.51 3.46
C MET A 118 -10.52 -16.39 2.56
N ASN A 119 -9.73 -15.86 1.62
CA ASN A 119 -10.07 -14.69 0.81
C ASN A 119 -10.42 -13.45 1.67
N ILE A 120 -9.66 -13.24 2.75
CA ILE A 120 -9.85 -12.14 3.70
C ILE A 120 -8.64 -11.20 3.67
N GLY A 121 -8.92 -9.90 3.57
CA GLY A 121 -7.98 -8.82 3.84
C GLY A 121 -8.32 -8.11 5.16
N LEU A 122 -7.37 -7.31 5.66
CA LEU A 122 -7.59 -6.48 6.85
C LEU A 122 -7.64 -5.00 6.50
N ILE A 123 -8.37 -4.23 7.31
CA ILE A 123 -8.31 -2.77 7.33
C ILE A 123 -7.84 -2.36 8.71
N LEU A 124 -6.69 -1.69 8.78
CA LEU A 124 -6.11 -1.17 10.01
C LEU A 124 -5.89 0.34 9.88
N GLU A 125 -5.92 1.04 11.01
CA GLU A 125 -5.47 2.43 11.09
C GLU A 125 -3.93 2.47 11.21
N ASP A 126 -3.27 3.21 10.32
CA ASP A 126 -1.83 3.43 10.34
C ASP A 126 -1.42 4.52 11.36
N SER A 127 -0.12 4.84 11.42
CA SER A 127 0.38 5.87 12.34
C SER A 127 -0.09 7.29 12.01
N GLU A 128 -0.53 7.54 10.77
CA GLU A 128 -1.02 8.84 10.28
C GLU A 128 -2.55 8.96 10.41
N LYS A 129 -3.18 8.04 11.16
CA LYS A 129 -4.64 7.99 11.35
C LYS A 129 -5.40 7.79 10.05
N GLN A 130 -4.77 7.10 9.09
CA GLN A 130 -5.40 6.72 7.83
C GLN A 130 -5.68 5.22 7.81
N TYR A 131 -6.78 4.83 7.15
CA TYR A 131 -7.09 3.42 6.96
C TYR A 131 -6.31 2.84 5.79
N GLU A 132 -5.52 1.81 6.08
CA GLU A 132 -4.76 1.05 5.10
C GLU A 132 -5.39 -0.34 4.90
N TYR A 133 -5.46 -0.78 3.63
CA TYR A 133 -6.02 -2.07 3.26
C TYR A 133 -4.86 -3.05 3.08
N ILE A 134 -4.87 -4.12 3.86
CA ILE A 134 -3.81 -5.11 3.91
C ILE A 134 -4.29 -6.36 3.19
N VAL A 135 -3.66 -6.68 2.08
CA VAL A 135 -4.03 -7.78 1.19
C VAL A 135 -2.99 -8.90 1.26
N PRO A 136 -3.39 -10.12 1.66
CA PRO A 136 -2.51 -11.29 1.61
C PRO A 136 -1.88 -11.46 0.22
N HIS A 137 -0.60 -11.86 0.16
CA HIS A 137 0.08 -12.11 -1.11
C HIS A 137 -0.62 -13.17 -1.95
N LYS A 138 -1.18 -14.20 -1.30
CA LYS A 138 -1.95 -15.26 -1.96
C LYS A 138 -3.10 -14.73 -2.82
N LEU A 139 -3.74 -13.62 -2.44
CA LEU A 139 -4.87 -13.03 -3.19
C LEU A 139 -4.43 -12.20 -4.40
N MET A 140 -3.13 -12.01 -4.57
CA MET A 140 -2.58 -11.24 -5.69
C MET A 140 -2.04 -12.15 -6.81
N GLN A 141 -1.97 -13.46 -6.58
CA GLN A 141 -1.31 -14.43 -7.44
C GLN A 141 -2.28 -15.09 -8.44
N GLU A 142 -1.75 -15.93 -9.34
CA GLU A 142 -2.53 -16.84 -10.20
C GLU A 142 -3.59 -16.16 -11.10
N GLY A 143 -3.31 -14.91 -11.52
CA GLY A 143 -4.21 -14.15 -12.38
C GLY A 143 -5.42 -13.57 -11.65
N GLN A 144 -5.52 -13.70 -10.31
CA GLN A 144 -6.56 -13.13 -9.46
C GLN A 144 -6.51 -11.59 -9.36
N CYS A 145 -5.50 -10.97 -9.96
CA CYS A 145 -5.32 -9.52 -9.94
C CYS A 145 -4.79 -9.00 -11.28
N TYR A 146 -5.52 -8.09 -11.91
CA TYR A 146 -5.04 -7.28 -13.03
C TYR A 146 -4.42 -5.99 -12.52
N GLN A 147 -3.34 -5.53 -13.16
CA GLN A 147 -2.72 -4.28 -12.78
C GLN A 147 -2.53 -3.29 -13.93
N LEU A 148 -2.75 -2.01 -13.63
CA LEU A 148 -2.41 -0.90 -14.50
C LEU A 148 -1.32 -0.05 -13.84
N LYS A 149 -0.25 0.25 -14.57
CA LYS A 149 0.82 1.14 -14.13
C LYS A 149 0.62 2.51 -14.72
N ILE A 150 0.54 3.53 -13.88
CA ILE A 150 0.51 4.93 -14.29
C ILE A 150 1.85 5.56 -13.87
N PRO A 151 2.74 5.89 -14.82
CA PRO A 151 4.04 6.46 -14.49
C PRO A 151 3.91 7.84 -13.83
N ILE A 152 4.78 8.09 -12.86
CA ILE A 152 4.88 9.36 -12.13
C ILE A 152 6.35 9.76 -12.09
N ILE A 153 6.66 10.88 -12.72
CA ILE A 153 8.02 11.42 -12.76
C ILE A 153 8.12 12.58 -11.77
N PHE A 154 9.18 12.53 -10.95
CA PHE A 154 9.51 13.64 -10.08
C PHE A 154 10.37 14.65 -10.82
N GLN A 155 9.94 15.91 -10.83
CA GLN A 155 10.77 17.02 -11.30
C GLN A 155 11.24 17.83 -10.10
N ARG A 156 12.56 17.86 -9.90
CA ARG A 156 13.21 18.72 -8.90
C ARG A 156 13.38 20.12 -9.50
N HIS A 157 12.80 21.13 -8.88
CA HIS A 157 13.09 22.52 -9.23
C HIS A 157 14.28 23.02 -8.40
N GLU A 158 15.31 23.53 -9.06
CA GLU A 158 16.57 23.97 -8.43
C GLU A 158 16.45 25.27 -7.62
N GLN A 159 15.40 26.06 -7.84
CA GLN A 159 15.31 27.45 -7.35
C GLN A 159 14.16 27.71 -6.35
N LYS A 160 13.32 26.71 -6.04
CA LYS A 160 12.22 26.85 -5.07
C LYS A 160 12.00 25.52 -4.34
N VAL A 161 11.66 25.56 -3.05
CA VAL A 161 11.23 24.39 -2.26
C VAL A 161 9.77 24.01 -2.59
N PHE A 162 9.40 24.04 -3.87
CA PHE A 162 8.13 23.48 -4.34
C PHE A 162 8.46 22.25 -5.19
N ARG A 163 7.93 21.09 -4.79
CA ARG A 163 8.11 19.85 -5.52
C ARG A 163 6.85 19.58 -6.33
N THR A 164 6.94 19.69 -7.65
CA THR A 164 5.83 19.38 -8.55
C THR A 164 5.86 17.90 -8.90
N VAL A 165 4.80 17.18 -8.55
CA VAL A 165 4.59 15.82 -9.02
C VAL A 165 3.89 15.90 -10.37
N LYS A 166 4.58 15.49 -11.45
CA LYS A 166 3.93 15.34 -12.74
C LYS A 166 3.47 13.89 -12.89
N MET A 167 2.16 13.67 -12.80
CA MET A 167 1.57 12.40 -13.21
C MET A 167 1.55 12.37 -14.73
N ILE A 168 2.18 11.37 -15.33
CA ILE A 168 2.17 11.17 -16.78
C ILE A 168 1.26 9.97 -17.04
N ILE A 169 0.02 10.23 -17.47
CA ILE A 169 -0.88 9.16 -17.87
C ILE A 169 -0.56 8.82 -19.32
N ASN A 170 0.12 7.69 -19.55
CA ASN A 170 0.34 7.17 -20.88
C ASN A 170 -0.87 6.31 -21.27
N ASN A 171 -1.96 6.95 -21.68
CA ASN A 171 -2.91 6.30 -22.59
C ASN A 171 -2.40 6.59 -23.99
N GLU A 172 -2.30 5.58 -24.86
CA GLU A 172 -1.89 5.70 -26.27
C GLU A 172 -2.76 6.67 -27.11
N SER A 173 -3.58 7.55 -26.52
CA SER A 173 -4.36 8.54 -27.29
C SER A 173 -4.70 9.84 -26.56
N GLN A 174 -4.18 10.15 -25.36
CA GLN A 174 -4.39 11.48 -24.76
C GLN A 174 -3.48 11.70 -23.55
N VAL A 175 -2.51 12.61 -23.71
CA VAL A 175 -1.80 13.20 -22.56
C VAL A 175 -2.81 14.08 -21.83
N LEU A 176 -3.43 13.53 -20.80
CA LEU A 176 -4.10 14.35 -19.79
C LEU A 176 -3.01 14.99 -18.93
N ASP A 177 -2.61 16.22 -19.28
CA ASP A 177 -1.86 17.11 -18.38
C ASP A 177 -2.79 17.53 -17.22
N SER A 178 -3.16 16.59 -16.37
CA SER A 178 -3.77 16.92 -15.09
C SER A 178 -2.64 17.35 -14.16
N LYS A 179 -2.41 18.67 -14.05
CA LYS A 179 -1.63 19.24 -12.95
C LYS A 179 -2.34 18.92 -11.64
N TYR A 180 -1.82 17.95 -10.91
CA TYR A 180 -2.16 17.79 -9.51
C TYR A 180 -1.28 18.77 -8.72
N GLU A 181 -1.73 20.01 -8.61
CA GLU A 181 -1.19 20.98 -7.67
C GLU A 181 -1.79 20.67 -6.31
N ASP A 182 -1.30 19.62 -5.65
CA ASP A 182 -1.46 19.63 -4.20
C ASP A 182 -0.47 20.68 -3.70
N ARG A 183 -1.00 21.74 -3.07
CA ARG A 183 -0.18 22.67 -2.30
C ARG A 183 0.30 21.85 -1.11
N ILE A 184 1.39 21.13 -1.30
CA ILE A 184 2.14 20.50 -0.23
C ILE A 184 2.31 21.60 0.80
N HIS A 185 1.63 21.44 1.94
CA HIS A 185 1.85 22.29 3.10
C HIS A 185 3.35 22.38 3.29
N GLU A 186 3.84 23.62 3.28
CA GLU A 186 5.24 23.96 3.49
C GLU A 186 5.80 23.04 4.57
N ILE A 187 6.73 22.15 4.20
CA ILE A 187 7.56 21.50 5.19
C ILE A 187 8.71 22.48 5.38
N PRO A 188 8.74 23.28 6.47
CA PRO A 188 9.88 24.11 6.76
C PRO A 188 11.09 23.18 6.91
N LEU A 189 12.04 23.31 5.99
CA LEU A 189 13.37 22.77 6.19
C LEU A 189 14.03 23.73 7.20
N ASN A 190 14.02 23.39 8.48
CA ASN A 190 15.01 23.94 9.40
C ASN A 190 16.36 23.36 8.97
N ILE A 191 17.04 24.07 8.06
CA ILE A 191 18.46 23.87 7.76
C ILE A 191 19.21 24.86 8.63
N ASP A 192 19.24 24.58 9.93
CA ASP A 192 20.30 25.05 10.81
C ASP A 192 20.98 23.79 11.34
N ASP A 193 22.06 23.41 10.65
CA ASP A 193 23.27 22.75 11.17
C ASP A 193 24.10 22.19 10.00
N PHE A 194 24.81 23.12 9.34
CA PHE A 194 26.16 22.92 8.82
C PHE A 194 27.03 24.05 9.37
#